data_AF-A0AAF0F5N8-F1
#
_entry.id   AF-A0AAF0F5N8-F1
#
_cell.length_a   1.000
_cell.length_b   1.000
_cell.length_c   1.000
_cell.angle_alpha   90.00
_cell.angle_beta   90.00
_cell.angle_gamma   90.00
#
_symmetry.space_group_name_H-M   'P 1'
#
loop_
_entity.id
_entity.type
_entity.pdbx_description
1 polymer ?
#
loop_
_entity_poly.entity_id
_entity_poly.type
_entity_poly.pdbx_seq_one_letter_code
_entity_poly.pdbx_strand_id
1 'polypeptide(L)'
;MNLSYVDPATNRFVMQVDYMNDAVPLNGNQSDLGRRSVRIHSNNLYGDGVYILKASFMPQGCGTWPAFWSDAPSNWPSGGEIDIIEGVNGEGANIASLHTAQACHVPNVTQLQQGQQRESNCSYQPGCSTRFDNIASYGLGFNGNGGGYFALVRDTTVGGHGIGVWFWPMNLNASSIPTEVVAATKQAPTVVNLDDAMQKWGKPQAFFGSDTGDASNGTNCPMHQIFQNHELVFDTT
;
A
#
# COMPACT_ATOMS: atom_id res chain seq x y z
N MET A 1 -13.89 5.14 24.49
CA MET A 1 -12.54 5.42 23.95
C MET A 1 -12.70 5.98 22.56
N ASN A 2 -11.94 7.02 22.19
CA ASN A 2 -11.94 7.52 20.83
C ASN A 2 -10.88 6.76 20.00
N LEU A 3 -11.29 6.15 18.89
CA LEU A 3 -10.43 5.28 18.08
C LEU A 3 -9.81 6.01 16.88
N SER A 4 -10.34 7.19 16.51
CA SER A 4 -9.77 8.06 15.49
C SER A 4 -9.79 9.52 15.94
N TYR A 5 -8.63 10.19 15.92
CA TYR A 5 -8.50 11.57 16.39
C TYR A 5 -7.23 12.24 15.85
N VAL A 6 -7.18 13.57 15.95
CA VAL A 6 -5.93 14.32 15.79
C VAL A 6 -5.32 14.51 17.17
N ASP A 7 -4.11 14.00 17.38
CA ASP A 7 -3.38 14.18 18.63
C ASP A 7 -2.95 15.65 18.76
N PRO A 8 -3.45 16.40 19.77
CA PRO A 8 -3.14 17.82 19.90
C PRO A 8 -1.67 18.10 20.24
N ALA A 9 -0.92 17.12 20.78
CA ALA A 9 0.49 17.30 21.12
C ALA A 9 1.40 17.21 19.89
N THR A 10 1.06 16.34 18.94
CA THR A 10 1.89 16.07 17.75
C THR A 10 1.27 16.58 16.45
N ASN A 11 0.00 16.98 16.47
CA ASN A 11 -0.83 17.31 15.31
C ASN A 11 -0.89 16.18 14.27
N ARG A 12 -0.72 14.93 14.72
CA ARG A 12 -0.80 13.73 13.87
C ARG A 12 -2.21 13.15 13.93
N PHE A 13 -2.68 12.66 12.79
CA PHE A 13 -3.87 11.83 12.77
C PHE A 13 -3.55 10.44 13.31
N VAL A 14 -4.32 9.97 14.27
CA VAL A 14 -4.18 8.68 14.94
C VAL A 14 -5.41 7.85 14.63
N MET A 15 -5.16 6.62 14.19
CA MET A 15 -6.12 5.53 14.12
C MET A 15 -5.61 4.41 15.01
N GLN A 16 -6.45 3.92 15.93
CA GLN A 16 -6.07 2.87 16.87
C GLN A 16 -7.20 1.87 17.08
N VAL A 17 -6.82 0.67 17.50
CA VAL A 17 -7.74 -0.36 17.98
C VAL A 17 -8.05 -0.17 19.47
N ASP A 18 -9.16 -0.71 19.93
CA ASP A 18 -9.47 -0.74 21.37
C ASP A 18 -8.48 -1.64 22.11
N TYR A 19 -7.67 -1.05 22.98
CA TYR A 19 -6.66 -1.75 23.78
C TYR A 19 -7.00 -1.84 25.27
N MET A 20 -8.18 -1.34 25.69
CA MET A 20 -8.56 -1.29 27.12
C MET A 20 -9.76 -2.16 27.47
N ASN A 21 -10.63 -2.50 26.51
CA ASN A 21 -11.86 -3.24 26.78
C ASN A 21 -11.82 -4.67 26.21
N ASP A 22 -12.75 -5.48 26.71
CA ASP A 22 -13.01 -6.84 26.22
C ASP A 22 -13.58 -6.84 24.80
N ALA A 23 -13.48 -8.00 24.15
CA ALA A 23 -14.06 -8.23 22.83
C ALA A 23 -15.59 -8.02 22.86
N VAL A 24 -16.13 -7.45 21.79
CA VAL A 24 -17.54 -7.11 21.64
C VAL A 24 -18.22 -8.03 20.62
N PRO A 25 -19.51 -8.38 20.80
CA PRO A 25 -20.27 -9.14 19.81
C PRO A 25 -20.25 -8.49 18.42
N LEU A 26 -19.77 -9.22 17.43
CA LEU A 26 -19.87 -8.84 16.02
C LEU A 26 -21.32 -8.98 15.57
N ASN A 27 -21.90 -7.90 15.04
CA ASN A 27 -23.30 -7.86 14.59
C ASN A 27 -24.33 -8.33 15.65
N GLY A 28 -24.00 -8.21 16.94
CA GLY A 28 -24.84 -8.64 18.05
C GLY A 28 -24.76 -10.14 18.39
N ASN A 29 -23.88 -10.92 17.74
CA ASN A 29 -23.69 -12.34 18.01
C ASN A 29 -22.71 -12.56 19.18
N GLN A 30 -23.21 -13.07 20.31
CA GLN A 30 -22.41 -13.31 21.52
C GLN A 30 -21.38 -14.44 21.38
N SER A 31 -21.53 -15.30 20.38
CA SER A 31 -20.58 -16.38 20.07
C SER A 31 -19.48 -15.94 19.11
N ASP A 32 -19.57 -14.72 18.57
CA ASP A 32 -18.63 -14.17 17.59
C ASP A 32 -18.16 -12.81 18.08
N LEU A 33 -17.02 -12.79 18.77
CA LEU A 33 -16.50 -11.60 19.43
C LEU A 33 -15.35 -11.00 18.63
N GLY A 34 -15.34 -9.69 18.48
CA GLY A 34 -14.29 -8.94 17.80
C GLY A 34 -13.76 -7.78 18.64
N ARG A 35 -12.59 -7.27 18.28
CA ARG A 35 -12.02 -6.05 18.88
C ARG A 35 -12.52 -4.84 18.10
N ARG A 36 -12.95 -3.78 18.80
CA ARG A 36 -13.34 -2.55 18.13
C ARG A 36 -12.13 -1.94 17.42
N SER A 37 -12.31 -1.60 16.16
CA SER A 37 -11.32 -0.99 15.29
C SER A 37 -11.99 0.09 14.42
N VAL A 38 -11.21 0.70 13.54
CA VAL A 38 -11.66 1.67 12.55
C VAL A 38 -11.19 1.24 11.17
N ARG A 39 -12.08 1.36 10.20
CA ARG A 39 -11.78 1.31 8.77
C ARG A 39 -12.28 2.59 8.14
N ILE A 40 -11.37 3.39 7.59
CA ILE A 40 -11.73 4.66 6.94
C ILE A 40 -11.48 4.56 5.45
N HIS A 41 -12.33 5.26 4.70
CA HIS A 41 -12.34 5.29 3.26
C HIS A 41 -12.24 6.74 2.80
N SER A 42 -11.47 6.99 1.74
CA SER A 42 -11.44 8.32 1.14
C SER A 42 -12.76 8.65 0.45
N ASN A 43 -13.26 9.88 0.60
CA ASN A 43 -14.49 10.31 -0.07
C ASN A 43 -14.37 10.40 -1.60
N ASN A 44 -13.16 10.59 -2.12
CA ASN A 44 -12.89 10.70 -3.54
C ASN A 44 -12.32 9.39 -4.06
N LEU A 45 -12.51 9.15 -5.36
CA LEU A 45 -11.83 8.09 -6.09
C LEU A 45 -10.68 8.66 -6.92
N TYR A 46 -9.62 7.88 -7.09
CA TYR A 46 -8.38 8.29 -7.74
C TYR A 46 -7.88 7.24 -8.73
N GLY A 47 -7.34 7.69 -9.88
CA GLY A 47 -6.85 6.83 -10.96
C GLY A 47 -5.32 6.72 -10.99
N ASP A 48 -4.73 6.87 -12.15
CA ASP A 48 -3.26 6.92 -12.28
C ASP A 48 -2.69 8.19 -11.63
N GLY A 49 -1.54 8.05 -10.99
CA GLY A 49 -0.88 9.11 -10.25
C GLY A 49 0.15 8.61 -9.24
N VAL A 50 0.58 9.54 -8.38
CA VAL A 50 1.53 9.28 -7.30
C VAL A 50 0.85 9.55 -5.96
N TYR A 51 0.86 8.55 -5.07
CA TYR A 51 0.26 8.62 -3.75
C TYR A 51 1.34 8.48 -2.69
N ILE A 52 1.46 9.47 -1.81
CA ILE A 52 2.51 9.50 -0.79
C ILE A 52 1.88 9.43 0.59
N LEU A 53 2.33 8.47 1.40
CA LEU A 53 2.01 8.37 2.82
C LEU A 53 3.27 8.58 3.64
N LYS A 54 3.25 9.60 4.49
CA LYS A 54 4.19 9.73 5.60
C LYS A 54 3.52 9.22 6.88
N ALA A 55 4.02 8.13 7.43
CA ALA A 55 3.54 7.57 8.69
C ALA A 55 4.68 7.53 9.72
N SER A 56 4.40 7.93 10.96
CA SER A 56 5.37 7.87 12.06
C SER A 56 5.25 6.58 12.89
N PHE A 57 4.15 5.86 12.73
CA PHE A 57 3.83 4.64 13.46
C PHE A 57 2.79 3.85 12.66
N MET A 58 2.83 2.52 12.75
CA MET A 58 1.79 1.62 12.25
C MET A 58 1.42 0.58 13.31
N PRO A 59 0.22 -0.02 13.24
CA PRO A 59 -0.20 -1.03 14.21
C PRO A 59 0.77 -2.22 14.27
N GLN A 60 0.91 -2.82 15.46
CA GLN A 60 1.76 -3.98 15.70
C GLN A 60 1.17 -4.85 16.83
N GLY A 61 1.48 -6.14 16.81
CA GLY A 61 1.10 -7.10 17.84
C GLY A 61 0.50 -8.38 17.26
N CYS A 62 0.55 -9.47 18.02
CA CYS A 62 -0.04 -10.73 17.59
C CYS A 62 -1.54 -10.57 17.32
N GLY A 63 -2.00 -11.15 16.20
CA GLY A 63 -3.40 -11.10 15.79
C GLY A 63 -3.82 -9.82 15.06
N THR A 64 -2.97 -8.80 14.94
CA THR A 64 -3.30 -7.61 14.15
C THR A 64 -3.03 -7.83 12.67
N TRP A 65 -3.92 -7.32 11.81
CA TRP A 65 -3.74 -7.24 10.36
C TRP A 65 -4.05 -5.82 9.88
N PRO A 66 -3.09 -4.87 9.97
CA PRO A 66 -3.25 -3.52 9.45
C PRO A 66 -2.97 -3.44 7.95
N ALA A 67 -3.71 -2.56 7.28
CA ALA A 67 -3.53 -2.29 5.86
C ALA A 67 -3.66 -0.79 5.53
N PHE A 68 -2.84 -0.35 4.57
CA PHE A 68 -3.09 0.85 3.75
C PHE A 68 -3.11 0.41 2.29
N TRP A 69 -4.27 0.56 1.66
CA TRP A 69 -4.56 -0.07 0.39
C TRP A 69 -5.58 0.74 -0.41
N SER A 70 -5.92 0.26 -1.59
CA SER A 70 -6.88 0.90 -2.46
C SER A 70 -7.64 -0.12 -3.30
N ASP A 71 -8.93 0.11 -3.52
CA ASP A 71 -9.76 -0.74 -4.35
C ASP A 71 -10.82 0.06 -5.10
N ALA A 72 -11.45 -0.56 -6.10
CA ALA A 72 -12.65 -0.04 -6.73
C ALA A 72 -13.90 -0.47 -5.92
N PRO A 73 -14.48 0.38 -5.06
CA PRO A 73 -15.40 -0.06 -4.01
C PRO A 73 -16.71 -0.66 -4.53
N SER A 74 -17.13 -0.26 -5.72
CA SER A 74 -18.36 -0.76 -6.36
C SER A 74 -18.13 -1.96 -7.29
N ASN A 75 -16.88 -2.40 -7.47
CA ASN A 75 -16.53 -3.42 -8.46
C ASN A 75 -15.39 -4.35 -8.01
N TRP A 76 -15.11 -4.43 -6.71
CA TRP A 76 -14.07 -5.33 -6.20
C TRP A 76 -14.41 -6.82 -6.48
N PRO A 77 -13.43 -7.68 -6.87
CA PRO A 77 -12.05 -7.36 -7.26
C PRO A 77 -11.88 -7.10 -8.77
N SER A 78 -12.99 -7.00 -9.53
CA SER A 78 -12.96 -6.76 -10.99
C SER A 78 -12.46 -5.39 -11.39
N GLY A 79 -12.53 -4.40 -10.49
CA GLY A 79 -11.96 -3.06 -10.66
C GLY A 79 -10.54 -2.91 -10.12
N GLY A 80 -9.93 -4.00 -9.63
CA GLY A 80 -8.59 -4.01 -9.05
C GLY A 80 -8.53 -3.66 -7.55
N GLU A 81 -7.48 -4.15 -6.91
CA GLU A 81 -7.03 -3.84 -5.55
C GLU A 81 -5.50 -3.68 -5.55
N ILE A 82 -4.99 -2.73 -4.78
CA ILE A 82 -3.56 -2.49 -4.58
C ILE A 82 -3.30 -2.37 -3.07
N ASP A 83 -2.61 -3.35 -2.51
CA ASP A 83 -2.11 -3.33 -1.14
C ASP A 83 -0.74 -2.64 -1.12
N ILE A 84 -0.67 -1.48 -0.48
CA ILE A 84 0.55 -0.66 -0.43
C ILE A 84 1.33 -1.00 0.84
N ILE A 85 0.63 -1.10 1.97
CA ILE A 85 1.14 -1.57 3.24
C ILE A 85 0.23 -2.68 3.73
N GLU A 86 0.77 -3.87 3.95
CA GLU A 86 0.02 -4.99 4.50
C GLU A 86 0.94 -6.01 5.18
N GLY A 87 0.44 -6.60 6.26
CA GLY A 87 1.04 -7.77 6.89
C GLY A 87 0.24 -8.23 8.10
N VAL A 88 0.68 -9.31 8.72
CA VAL A 88 0.00 -9.90 9.88
C VAL A 88 0.92 -10.01 11.08
N ASN A 89 0.35 -9.97 12.28
CA ASN A 89 1.03 -10.16 13.57
C ASN A 89 2.10 -9.12 13.92
N GLY A 90 2.28 -8.07 13.11
CA GLY A 90 3.32 -7.05 13.30
C GLY A 90 4.75 -7.55 13.06
N GLU A 91 4.92 -8.66 12.34
CA GLU A 91 6.21 -9.31 12.10
C GLU A 91 6.67 -9.18 10.64
N GLY A 92 7.99 -9.24 10.43
CA GLY A 92 8.59 -9.32 9.11
C GLY A 92 8.74 -7.98 8.39
N ALA A 93 8.70 -8.04 7.06
CA ALA A 93 8.78 -6.89 6.16
C ALA A 93 7.44 -6.74 5.44
N ASN A 94 7.16 -5.54 4.95
CA ASN A 94 5.92 -5.23 4.26
C ASN A 94 5.71 -6.14 3.05
N ILE A 95 4.45 -6.48 2.78
CA ILE A 95 4.04 -7.15 1.55
C ILE A 95 3.18 -6.15 0.79
N ALA A 96 3.57 -5.84 -0.44
CA ALA A 96 2.68 -5.16 -1.38
C ALA A 96 2.09 -6.20 -2.33
N SER A 97 0.83 -6.02 -2.70
CA SER A 97 0.10 -7.03 -3.44
C SER A 97 -0.95 -6.41 -4.37
N LEU A 98 -1.32 -7.13 -5.43
CA LEU A 98 -2.45 -6.79 -6.29
C LEU A 98 -3.44 -7.95 -6.34
N HIS A 99 -4.74 -7.60 -6.33
CA HIS A 99 -5.84 -8.54 -6.55
C HIS A 99 -6.72 -8.07 -7.70
N THR A 100 -7.14 -9.03 -8.52
CA THR A 100 -7.90 -8.80 -9.75
C THR A 100 -8.91 -9.94 -9.94
N ALA A 101 -10.02 -9.70 -10.63
CA ALA A 101 -10.94 -10.78 -11.02
C ALA A 101 -10.55 -11.42 -12.35
N GLN A 102 -10.14 -10.62 -13.34
CA GLN A 102 -9.70 -11.13 -14.64
C GLN A 102 -8.28 -11.70 -14.54
N ALA A 103 -7.92 -12.57 -15.49
CA ALA A 103 -6.57 -13.09 -15.60
C ALA A 103 -5.56 -11.93 -15.75
N CYS A 104 -4.74 -11.76 -14.71
CA CYS A 104 -3.64 -10.81 -14.67
C CYS A 104 -2.41 -11.55 -14.13
N HIS A 105 -1.39 -11.70 -14.97
CA HIS A 105 -0.11 -12.26 -14.57
C HIS A 105 0.99 -11.22 -14.74
N VAL A 106 1.60 -10.83 -13.63
CA VAL A 106 2.71 -9.88 -13.63
C VAL A 106 4.01 -10.61 -13.99
N PRO A 107 4.90 -10.01 -14.81
CA PRO A 107 6.11 -10.68 -15.24
C PRO A 107 7.10 -10.84 -14.08
N ASN A 108 8.14 -11.65 -14.27
CA ASN A 108 9.25 -11.68 -13.33
C ASN A 108 10.07 -10.39 -13.45
N VAL A 109 9.94 -9.53 -12.44
CA VAL A 109 10.55 -8.20 -12.38
C VAL A 109 11.70 -8.11 -11.38
N THR A 110 12.31 -9.24 -10.99
CA THR A 110 13.33 -9.27 -9.92
C THR A 110 14.47 -8.27 -10.13
N GLN A 111 14.85 -7.96 -11.38
CA GLN A 111 15.91 -6.98 -11.67
C GLN A 111 15.44 -5.51 -11.61
N LEU A 112 14.14 -5.26 -11.57
CA LEU A 112 13.53 -3.92 -11.57
C LEU A 112 13.04 -3.48 -10.17
N GLN A 113 13.10 -4.36 -9.17
CA GLN A 113 12.72 -4.07 -7.80
C GLN A 113 13.81 -4.49 -6.81
N GLN A 114 13.67 -4.08 -5.55
CA GLN A 114 14.53 -4.49 -4.43
C GLN A 114 13.97 -5.72 -3.71
N GLY A 115 12.65 -5.80 -3.57
CA GLY A 115 11.96 -6.88 -2.88
C GLY A 115 11.98 -8.21 -3.64
N GLN A 116 11.45 -9.23 -2.97
CA GLN A 116 11.32 -10.58 -3.51
C GLN A 116 9.88 -10.85 -3.91
N GLN A 117 9.65 -11.01 -5.21
CA GLN A 117 8.36 -11.47 -5.74
C GLN A 117 8.05 -12.86 -5.18
N ARG A 118 6.84 -13.02 -4.66
CA ARG A 118 6.36 -14.28 -4.05
C ARG A 118 5.37 -14.97 -4.98
N GLU A 119 4.39 -14.21 -5.45
CA GLU A 119 3.37 -14.68 -6.38
C GLU A 119 3.28 -13.73 -7.57
N SER A 120 3.00 -14.29 -8.75
CA SER A 120 2.85 -13.53 -10.00
C SER A 120 1.43 -13.54 -10.56
N ASN A 121 0.53 -14.38 -10.03
CA ASN A 121 -0.86 -14.43 -10.47
C ASN A 121 -1.75 -13.55 -9.58
N CYS A 122 -2.23 -12.44 -10.12
CA CYS A 122 -3.06 -11.48 -9.38
C CYS A 122 -4.55 -11.88 -9.35
N SER A 123 -4.94 -12.94 -10.07
CA SER A 123 -6.35 -13.35 -10.20
C SER A 123 -6.74 -14.56 -9.36
N TYR A 124 -5.82 -15.07 -8.54
CA TYR A 124 -6.03 -16.21 -7.66
C TYR A 124 -5.44 -15.93 -6.29
N GLN A 125 -6.17 -16.26 -5.22
CA GLN A 125 -5.72 -16.06 -3.84
C GLN A 125 -4.35 -16.72 -3.60
N PRO A 126 -3.34 -16.00 -3.07
CA PRO A 126 -3.44 -14.75 -2.31
C PRO A 126 -3.25 -13.45 -3.12
N GLY A 127 -3.40 -13.47 -4.44
CA GLY A 127 -3.02 -12.35 -5.31
C GLY A 127 -1.55 -12.45 -5.73
N CYS A 128 -1.09 -11.48 -6.51
CA CYS A 128 0.33 -11.38 -6.85
C CYS A 128 1.01 -10.44 -5.86
N SER A 129 2.14 -10.85 -5.30
CA SER A 129 2.74 -10.11 -4.20
C SER A 129 4.27 -10.04 -4.28
N THR A 130 4.79 -8.99 -3.67
CA THR A 130 6.22 -8.82 -3.44
C THR A 130 6.46 -8.48 -1.98
N ARG A 131 7.30 -9.27 -1.32
CA ARG A 131 7.78 -8.97 0.04
C ARG A 131 8.99 -8.03 -0.06
N PHE A 132 8.93 -6.93 0.69
CA PHE A 132 10.00 -5.94 0.76
C PHE A 132 11.29 -6.57 1.31
N ASP A 133 12.44 -6.09 0.84
CA ASP A 133 13.75 -6.55 1.36
C ASP A 133 14.11 -5.82 2.66
N ASN A 134 13.63 -4.59 2.81
CA ASN A 134 13.88 -3.77 3.99
C ASN A 134 12.95 -4.16 5.14
N ILE A 135 13.51 -4.80 6.16
CA ILE A 135 12.76 -5.19 7.37
C ILE A 135 12.23 -4.01 8.19
N ALA A 136 12.75 -2.79 7.96
CA ALA A 136 12.22 -1.57 8.57
C ALA A 136 10.89 -1.12 7.96
N SER A 137 10.39 -1.80 6.92
CA SER A 137 9.17 -1.39 6.22
C SER A 137 7.88 -1.72 6.98
N TYR A 138 7.92 -2.55 8.01
CA TYR A 138 6.70 -3.02 8.66
C TYR A 138 6.82 -3.21 10.17
N GLY A 139 5.67 -3.13 10.86
CA GLY A 139 5.49 -3.46 12.27
C GLY A 139 6.56 -2.86 13.20
N LEU A 140 7.17 -3.73 14.01
CA LEU A 140 8.21 -3.35 14.98
C LEU A 140 9.39 -2.64 14.33
N GLY A 141 9.83 -3.09 13.16
CA GLY A 141 10.94 -2.49 12.42
C GLY A 141 10.63 -1.07 11.97
N PHE A 142 9.43 -0.84 11.44
CA PHE A 142 8.96 0.49 11.04
C PHE A 142 8.87 1.44 12.23
N ASN A 143 8.23 0.99 13.30
CA ASN A 143 8.04 1.79 14.50
C ASN A 143 9.38 2.13 15.20
N GLY A 144 10.33 1.19 15.24
CA GLY A 144 11.67 1.40 15.79
C GLY A 144 12.50 2.44 15.04
N ASN A 145 12.20 2.69 13.75
CA ASN A 145 12.85 3.72 12.94
C ASN A 145 12.16 5.09 13.01
N GLY A 146 11.08 5.22 13.80
CA GLY A 146 10.25 6.43 13.82
C GLY A 146 9.32 6.55 12.61
N GLY A 147 9.10 5.44 11.90
CA GLY A 147 8.25 5.31 10.72
C GLY A 147 8.98 5.50 9.39
N GLY A 148 8.31 6.11 8.42
CA GLY A 148 8.86 6.34 7.09
C GLY A 148 7.86 6.88 6.08
N TYR A 149 8.28 6.84 4.83
CA TYR A 149 7.53 7.30 3.67
C TYR A 149 7.25 6.10 2.76
N PHE A 150 6.00 5.96 2.35
CA PHE A 150 5.59 5.07 1.26
C PHE A 150 5.16 5.92 0.07
N ALA A 151 5.53 5.49 -1.13
CA ALA A 151 4.99 6.06 -2.35
C ALA A 151 4.47 4.94 -3.26
N LEU A 152 3.22 5.07 -3.69
CA LEU A 152 2.64 4.30 -4.78
C LEU A 152 2.77 5.14 -6.06
N VAL A 153 3.46 4.62 -7.06
CA VAL A 153 3.33 5.10 -8.44
C VAL A 153 2.37 4.13 -9.14
N ARG A 154 1.31 4.69 -9.71
CA ARG A 154 0.32 3.96 -10.49
C ARG A 154 0.19 4.63 -11.86
N ASP A 155 0.58 3.91 -12.90
CA ASP A 155 0.38 4.28 -14.30
C ASP A 155 -0.04 3.03 -15.07
N THR A 156 -1.35 2.79 -15.10
CA THR A 156 -1.95 1.58 -15.66
C THR A 156 -2.23 1.69 -17.15
N THR A 157 -1.88 2.82 -17.78
CA THR A 157 -2.07 3.04 -19.22
C THR A 157 -1.21 2.09 -20.07
N VAL A 158 -1.65 1.84 -21.30
CA VAL A 158 -0.86 1.06 -22.27
C VAL A 158 0.42 1.81 -22.60
N GLY A 159 1.57 1.17 -22.35
CA GLY A 159 2.90 1.77 -22.51
C GLY A 159 3.37 2.61 -21.31
N GLY A 160 2.58 2.68 -20.24
CA GLY A 160 2.90 3.41 -19.03
C GLY A 160 3.95 2.71 -18.15
N HIS A 161 4.23 3.31 -17.00
CA HIS A 161 5.24 2.81 -16.05
C HIS A 161 4.78 1.63 -15.20
N GLY A 162 3.48 1.33 -15.16
CA GLY A 162 2.92 0.26 -14.35
C GLY A 162 2.69 0.65 -12.89
N ILE A 163 2.72 -0.35 -12.01
CA ILE A 163 2.47 -0.16 -10.58
C ILE A 163 3.73 -0.48 -9.78
N GLY A 164 4.19 0.47 -8.97
CA GLY A 164 5.35 0.31 -8.09
C GLY A 164 5.13 0.92 -6.72
N VAL A 165 5.77 0.32 -5.71
CA VAL A 165 5.74 0.82 -4.32
C VAL A 165 7.16 1.01 -3.81
N TRP A 166 7.45 2.22 -3.34
CA TRP A 166 8.71 2.60 -2.71
C TRP A 166 8.54 2.78 -1.21
N PHE A 167 9.61 2.54 -0.47
CA PHE A 167 9.68 2.84 0.96
C PHE A 167 11.03 3.47 1.31
N TRP A 168 10.96 4.53 2.13
CA TRP A 168 12.12 5.17 2.74
C TRP A 168 11.92 5.25 4.25
N PRO A 169 12.78 4.63 5.08
CA PRO A 169 12.69 4.73 6.52
C PRO A 169 12.99 6.16 6.99
N MET A 170 12.33 6.60 8.06
CA MET A 170 12.40 7.98 8.57
C MET A 170 13.80 8.38 9.02
N ASN A 171 14.66 7.43 9.36
CA ASN A 171 16.03 7.66 9.82
C ASN A 171 17.02 7.96 8.68
N LEU A 172 16.61 7.90 7.41
CA LEU A 172 17.44 8.35 6.30
C LEU A 172 17.64 9.86 6.34
N ASN A 173 18.74 10.33 5.76
CA ASN A 173 18.92 11.76 5.54
C ASN A 173 17.83 12.23 4.58
N ALA A 174 17.11 13.30 4.93
CA ALA A 174 16.07 13.87 4.09
C ALA A 174 16.57 14.22 2.68
N SER A 175 17.85 14.59 2.53
CA SER A 175 18.46 14.87 1.22
C SER A 175 18.65 13.62 0.33
N SER A 176 18.51 12.42 0.90
CA SER A 176 18.53 11.15 0.15
C SER A 176 17.13 10.65 -0.24
N ILE A 177 16.09 11.37 0.17
CA ILE A 177 14.71 11.08 -0.20
C ILE A 177 14.28 12.14 -1.24
N PRO A 178 13.57 11.76 -2.31
CA PRO A 178 13.11 12.70 -3.32
C PRO A 178 12.30 13.86 -2.72
N THR A 179 12.51 15.07 -3.25
CA THR A 179 11.89 16.30 -2.73
C THR A 179 10.37 16.25 -2.78
N GLU A 180 9.80 15.56 -3.77
CA GLU A 180 8.36 15.38 -3.94
C GLU A 180 7.77 14.50 -2.83
N VAL A 181 8.56 13.54 -2.33
CA VAL A 181 8.16 12.58 -1.27
C VAL A 181 8.24 13.22 0.12
N VAL A 182 9.26 14.04 0.39
CA VAL A 182 9.42 14.71 1.70
C VAL A 182 8.72 16.06 1.79
N ALA A 183 8.05 16.50 0.72
CA ALA A 183 7.36 17.77 0.70
C ALA A 183 6.34 17.89 1.84
N ALA A 184 6.22 19.08 2.42
CA ALA A 184 5.21 19.35 3.42
C ALA A 184 3.80 19.19 2.81
N THR A 185 2.81 18.90 3.65
CA THR A 185 1.41 18.80 3.23
C THR A 185 0.99 20.06 2.46
N LYS A 186 0.39 19.88 1.28
CA LYS A 186 0.02 20.95 0.32
C LYS A 186 1.19 21.70 -0.34
N GLN A 187 2.43 21.25 -0.15
CA GLN A 187 3.62 21.79 -0.83
C GLN A 187 4.26 20.79 -1.80
N ALA A 188 3.76 19.55 -1.86
CA ALA A 188 4.15 18.60 -2.89
C ALA A 188 3.77 19.15 -4.29
N PRO A 189 4.59 18.92 -5.32
CA PRO A 189 4.24 19.35 -6.66
C PRO A 189 2.98 18.64 -7.15
N THR A 190 2.16 19.35 -7.91
CA THR A 190 0.92 18.80 -8.49
C THR A 190 1.18 17.92 -9.71
N VAL A 191 2.41 17.90 -10.21
CA VAL A 191 2.86 17.08 -11.33
C VAL A 191 4.19 16.44 -10.95
N VAL A 192 4.27 15.12 -11.08
CA VAL A 192 5.51 14.35 -10.92
C VAL A 192 5.85 13.77 -12.29
N ASN A 193 7.05 14.04 -12.78
CA ASN A 193 7.54 13.35 -13.98
C ASN A 193 7.90 11.91 -13.59
N LEU A 194 7.14 10.95 -14.11
CA LEU A 194 7.30 9.53 -13.75
C LEU A 194 8.59 8.93 -14.29
N ASP A 195 9.07 9.34 -15.47
CA ASP A 195 10.40 8.92 -15.97
C ASP A 195 11.50 9.31 -14.98
N ASP A 196 11.45 10.56 -14.51
CA ASP A 196 12.38 11.08 -13.52
C ASP A 196 12.23 10.38 -12.18
N ALA A 197 11.01 10.11 -11.74
CA ALA A 197 10.75 9.37 -10.50
C ALA A 197 11.36 7.97 -10.57
N MET A 198 11.07 7.21 -11.62
CA MET A 198 11.61 5.86 -11.82
C MET A 198 13.14 5.81 -11.84
N GLN A 199 13.81 6.87 -12.32
CA GLN A 199 15.27 6.95 -12.35
C GLN A 199 15.87 7.47 -11.04
N LYS A 200 15.32 8.56 -10.47
CA LYS A 200 15.90 9.28 -9.32
C LYS A 200 15.53 8.69 -7.98
N TRP A 201 14.36 8.04 -7.88
CA TRP A 201 13.89 7.43 -6.63
C TRP A 201 14.59 6.10 -6.36
N GLY A 202 15.29 5.56 -7.35
CA GLY A 202 15.87 4.23 -7.33
C GLY A 202 14.83 3.15 -7.59
N LYS A 203 15.25 1.88 -7.50
CA LYS A 203 14.33 0.75 -7.69
C LYS A 203 13.26 0.73 -6.60
N PRO A 204 11.98 0.51 -6.94
CA PRO A 204 10.93 0.29 -5.94
C PRO A 204 11.22 -0.95 -5.10
N GLN A 205 10.57 -1.02 -3.93
CA GLN A 205 10.56 -2.23 -3.11
C GLN A 205 9.68 -3.31 -3.74
N ALA A 206 8.57 -2.92 -4.38
CA ALA A 206 7.72 -3.81 -5.16
C ALA A 206 7.40 -3.19 -6.53
N PHE A 207 7.47 -3.97 -7.59
CA PHE A 207 7.07 -3.58 -8.94
C PHE A 207 6.23 -4.69 -9.55
N PHE A 208 5.15 -4.32 -10.23
CA PHE A 208 4.21 -5.27 -10.82
C PHE A 208 4.24 -5.27 -12.34
N GLY A 209 5.30 -4.70 -12.93
CA GLY A 209 5.44 -4.57 -14.38
C GLY A 209 4.53 -3.48 -14.95
N SER A 210 4.65 -3.28 -16.26
CA SER A 210 3.83 -2.36 -17.04
C SER A 210 2.92 -3.09 -18.01
N ASP A 211 1.81 -2.44 -18.38
CA ASP A 211 0.94 -2.92 -19.43
C ASP A 211 1.50 -2.53 -20.80
N THR A 212 2.00 -3.50 -21.55
CA THR A 212 2.55 -3.27 -22.89
C THR A 212 1.48 -3.28 -23.99
N GLY A 213 0.24 -3.64 -23.66
CA GLY A 213 -0.83 -3.88 -24.65
C GLY A 213 -0.63 -5.13 -25.50
N ASP A 214 0.43 -5.91 -25.28
CA ASP A 214 0.78 -7.10 -26.05
C ASP A 214 0.77 -8.36 -25.17
N ALA A 215 -0.33 -9.11 -25.26
CA ALA A 215 -0.51 -10.38 -24.57
C ALA A 215 0.49 -11.47 -25.01
N SER A 216 1.25 -11.28 -26.10
CA SER A 216 2.23 -12.24 -26.58
C SER A 216 3.62 -12.14 -25.92
N ASN A 217 3.91 -11.04 -25.22
CA ASN A 217 5.22 -10.80 -24.57
C ASN A 217 5.33 -11.36 -23.14
N GLY A 218 4.46 -12.29 -22.74
CA GLY A 218 4.50 -12.91 -21.41
C GLY A 218 4.01 -12.02 -20.27
N THR A 219 3.58 -10.79 -20.55
CA THR A 219 2.84 -9.94 -19.62
C THR A 219 1.36 -10.08 -19.93
N ASN A 220 0.64 -10.89 -19.15
CA ASN A 220 -0.78 -11.16 -19.36
C ASN A 220 -1.63 -10.35 -18.37
N CYS A 221 -1.26 -9.10 -18.11
CA CYS A 221 -2.01 -8.22 -17.22
C CYS A 221 -2.44 -6.94 -17.95
N PRO A 222 -3.68 -6.89 -18.47
CA PRO A 222 -4.22 -5.70 -19.12
C PRO A 222 -4.64 -4.67 -18.06
N MET A 223 -3.68 -4.07 -17.35
CA MET A 223 -3.92 -3.14 -16.24
C MET A 223 -4.89 -2.01 -16.63
N HIS A 224 -4.80 -1.48 -17.85
CA HIS A 224 -5.68 -0.40 -18.34
C HIS A 224 -7.17 -0.77 -18.39
N GLN A 225 -7.49 -2.07 -18.41
CA GLN A 225 -8.86 -2.59 -18.45
C GLN A 225 -9.38 -2.99 -17.06
N ILE A 226 -8.46 -3.25 -16.14
CA ILE A 226 -8.77 -3.81 -14.81
C ILE A 226 -8.88 -2.70 -13.78
N PHE A 227 -7.84 -1.87 -13.65
CA PHE A 227 -7.71 -0.93 -12.54
C PHE A 227 -8.54 0.32 -12.79
N GLN A 228 -9.67 0.44 -12.09
CA GLN A 228 -10.57 1.59 -12.18
C GLN A 228 -10.13 2.71 -11.22
N ASN A 229 -10.93 3.75 -11.06
CA ASN A 229 -10.66 4.72 -10.00
C ASN A 229 -10.89 4.05 -8.64
N HIS A 230 -9.90 4.14 -7.76
CA HIS A 230 -9.92 3.50 -6.45
C HIS A 230 -10.21 4.50 -5.33
N GLU A 231 -10.84 4.04 -4.27
CA GLU A 231 -10.75 4.72 -2.97
C GLU A 231 -9.45 4.33 -2.26
N LEU A 232 -9.01 5.14 -1.31
CA LEU A 232 -7.92 4.82 -0.39
C LEU A 232 -8.51 4.35 0.94
N VAL A 233 -8.00 3.25 1.47
CA VAL A 233 -8.51 2.60 2.68
C VAL A 233 -7.39 2.46 3.70
N PHE A 234 -7.70 2.78 4.96
CA PHE A 234 -6.89 2.42 6.12
C PHE A 234 -7.73 1.58 7.07
N ASP A 235 -7.19 0.46 7.53
CA ASP A 235 -7.82 -0.34 8.57
C ASP A 235 -6.82 -1.13 9.43
N THR A 236 -7.36 -1.77 10.46
CA THR A 236 -6.69 -2.81 11.23
C THR A 236 -7.73 -3.82 11.66
N THR A 237 -7.52 -5.06 11.28
CA THR A 237 -8.38 -6.18 11.69
C THR A 237 -7.76 -6.95 12.85
#